data_AF-A0A940TP81-F1
#
_entry.id   AF-A0A940TP81-F1
#
_cell.length_a   1.000
_cell.length_b   1.000
_cell.length_c   1.000
_cell.angle_alpha   90.00
_cell.angle_beta   90.00
_cell.angle_gamma   90.00
#
_symmetry.space_group_name_H-M   'P 1'
#
loop_
_entity.id
_entity.type
_entity.pdbx_description
1 polymer ?
#
loop_
_entity_poly.entity_id
_entity_poly.type
_entity_poly.pdbx_seq_one_letter_code
_entity_poly.pdbx_strand_id
1 'polypeptide(L)' 'MKRVDLTLSELSFTEKLNLMEALWADLSRDEKRLKSPSWHETVLKDREEAYAGGKVTMSDWEQAKKRIKKKVS' A
#
# COMPACT_ATOMS: atom_id res chain seq x y z
N MET A 1 11.59 5.27 -24.02
CA MET A 1 11.64 5.30 -22.54
C MET A 1 13.04 4.91 -22.10
N LYS A 2 13.72 5.74 -21.30
CA LYS A 2 15.04 5.39 -20.77
C LYS A 2 14.87 4.31 -19.71
N ARG A 3 15.59 3.20 -19.83
CA ARG A 3 15.62 2.15 -18.81
C ARG A 3 16.75 2.43 -17.83
N VAL A 4 16.52 2.06 -16.58
CA VAL A 4 17.55 2.04 -15.54
C VAL A 4 17.95 0.58 -15.38
N ASP A 5 19.16 0.23 -15.80
CA ASP A 5 19.69 -1.13 -15.65
C ASP A 5 20.42 -1.21 -14.30
N LEU A 6 19.82 -1.94 -13.35
CA LEU A 6 20.40 -2.21 -12.03
C LEU A 6 20.74 -3.69 -11.94
N THR A 7 21.98 -4.01 -11.54
CA THR A 7 22.40 -5.38 -11.28
C THR A 7 21.84 -5.86 -9.94
N LEU A 8 20.53 -6.14 -9.89
CA LEU A 8 19.84 -6.52 -8.65
C LEU A 8 20.41 -7.78 -8.00
N SER A 9 21.11 -8.65 -8.74
CA SER A 9 21.78 -9.82 -8.18
C SER A 9 22.93 -9.49 -7.23
N GLU A 10 23.55 -8.30 -7.37
CA GLU A 10 24.65 -7.86 -6.51
C GLU A 10 24.17 -7.24 -5.20
N LEU A 11 22.89 -6.86 -5.11
CA LEU A 11 22.32 -6.31 -3.89
C LEU A 11 21.93 -7.42 -2.91
N SER A 12 22.32 -7.25 -1.65
CA SER A 12 21.79 -8.02 -0.53
C SER A 12 20.28 -7.84 -0.40
N PHE A 13 19.65 -8.73 0.37
CA PHE A 13 18.21 -8.64 0.63
C PHE A 13 17.82 -7.29 1.27
N THR A 14 18.60 -6.82 2.26
CA THR A 14 18.36 -5.53 2.93
C THR A 14 18.51 -4.36 1.98
N GLU A 15 19.53 -4.36 1.11
CA GLU A 15 19.72 -3.30 0.11
C GLU A 15 18.57 -3.25 -0.90
N LYS A 16 18.02 -4.40 -1.28
CA LYS A 16 16.82 -4.46 -2.14
C LYS A 16 15.61 -3.84 -1.47
N LEU A 17 15.40 -4.13 -0.18
CA LEU A 17 14.31 -3.52 0.58
C LEU A 17 14.47 -2.01 0.69
N ASN A 18 15.67 -1.53 1.04
CA ASN A 18 15.96 -0.10 1.11
C ASN A 18 15.76 0.59 -0.25
N LEU A 19 16.18 -0.03 -1.35
CA LEU A 19 15.95 0.47 -2.70
C LEU A 19 14.45 0.56 -3.01
N MET A 20 13.68 -0.47 -2.66
CA MET A 20 12.22 -0.47 -2.84
C MET A 20 11.55 0.65 -2.04
N GLU A 21 11.96 0.89 -0.80
CA GLU A 21 11.44 1.98 0.03
C GLU A 21 11.81 3.35 -0.52
N ALA A 22 13.04 3.55 -0.97
CA ALA A 22 13.49 4.81 -1.57
C ALA A 22 12.71 5.11 -2.86
N LEU A 23 12.52 4.11 -3.72
CA LEU A 23 11.71 4.24 -4.93
C LEU A 23 10.26 4.55 -4.59
N TRP A 24 9.68 3.85 -3.62
CA TRP A 24 8.31 4.10 -3.18
C TRP A 24 8.15 5.53 -2.66
N ALA A 25 9.06 5.99 -1.81
CA ALA A 25 9.03 7.32 -1.23
C ALA A 25 9.22 8.44 -2.27
N ASP A 26 9.95 8.20 -3.36
CA ASP A 26 10.06 9.15 -4.47
C ASP A 26 8.78 9.17 -5.31
N LEU A 27 8.27 8.00 -5.69
CA LEU A 27 7.06 7.86 -6.50
C LEU A 27 5.80 8.41 -5.80
N SER A 28 5.72 8.28 -4.48
CA SER A 28 4.55 8.71 -3.70
C SER A 28 4.52 10.22 -3.41
N ARG A 29 5.56 10.99 -3.80
CA ARG A 29 5.60 12.46 -3.56
C ARG A 29 4.56 13.23 -4.35
N ASP A 30 4.18 12.73 -5.51
CA ASP A 30 3.20 13.36 -6.38
C ASP A 30 2.05 12.37 -6.63
N GLU A 31 1.18 12.25 -5.63
CA GLU A 31 0.01 11.37 -5.68
C GLU A 31 -0.90 11.65 -6.89
N LYS A 32 -0.83 12.85 -7.47
CA LYS A 32 -1.65 13.24 -8.63
C LYS A 32 -1.11 12.69 -9.95
N ARG A 33 0.16 12.28 -10.01
CA ARG A 33 0.75 11.65 -11.21
C ARG A 33 0.13 10.31 -11.53
N LEU A 34 -0.27 9.54 -10.52
CA LEU A 34 -0.91 8.25 -10.71
C LEU A 34 -2.40 8.37 -10.43
N LYS A 35 -3.18 8.46 -11.52
CA LYS A 35 -4.64 8.39 -11.38
C LYS A 35 -5.03 7.03 -10.84
N SER A 36 -5.87 7.03 -9.80
CA SER A 36 -6.49 5.81 -9.32
C SER A 36 -7.24 5.12 -10.47
N PRO A 37 -7.22 3.77 -10.53
CA PRO A 37 -8.05 3.03 -11.48
C PRO A 37 -9.53 3.40 -11.35
N SER A 38 -10.28 3.32 -12.44
CA SER A 38 -11.71 3.68 -12.46
C SER A 38 -12.55 2.86 -11.46
N TRP A 39 -12.18 1.61 -11.20
CA TRP A 39 -12.88 0.77 -10.23
C TRP A 39 -12.67 1.19 -8.77
N HIS A 40 -11.63 1.98 -8.48
CA HIS A 40 -11.26 2.33 -7.10
C HIS A 40 -12.36 3.15 -6.42
N GLU A 41 -12.96 4.09 -7.15
CA GLU A 41 -14.05 4.92 -6.66
C GLU A 41 -15.26 4.09 -6.23
N THR A 42 -15.68 3.13 -7.07
CA THR A 42 -16.80 2.23 -6.76
C THR A 42 -16.55 1.47 -5.46
N VAL A 43 -15.35 0.89 -5.30
CA VAL A 43 -15.00 0.15 -4.08
C VAL A 43 -14.98 1.03 -2.83
N LEU A 44 -14.51 2.28 -2.95
CA LEU A 44 -14.52 3.22 -1.83
C LEU A 44 -15.95 3.59 -1.43
N LYS A 45 -16.80 3.87 -2.41
CA LYS A 45 -18.22 4.20 -2.18
C LYS A 45 -18.96 3.04 -1.51
N ASP A 46 -18.81 1.82 -2.01
CA ASP A 46 -19.44 0.63 -1.42
C ASP A 46 -19.03 0.43 0.05
N ARG A 47 -17.75 0.67 0.36
CA ARG A 47 -17.22 0.56 1.74
C ARG A 47 -17.74 1.67 2.65
N GLU A 48 -17.86 2.88 2.13
CA GLU A 48 -18.41 4.03 2.86
C GLU A 48 -19.89 3.81 3.19
N GLU A 49 -20.69 3.35 2.23
CA GLU A 49 -22.09 3.00 2.43
C GLU A 49 -22.25 1.85 3.43
N ALA A 50 -21.41 0.82 3.35
CA ALA A 50 -21.41 -0.27 4.32
C ALA A 50 -21.06 0.20 5.74
N TYR A 51 -20.15 1.16 5.86
CA TYR A 51 -19.74 1.74 7.14
C TYR A 51 -20.87 2.59 7.73
N ALA A 52 -21.46 3.50 6.94
CA ALA A 52 -22.61 4.29 7.33
C ALA A 52 -23.83 3.43 7.71
N GLY A 53 -24.02 2.31 7.01
CA GLY A 53 -25.06 1.32 7.29
C GLY A 53 -24.74 0.36 8.46
N GLY A 54 -23.62 0.53 9.17
CA GLY A 54 -23.24 -0.29 10.32
C GLY A 54 -22.83 -1.74 9.99
N LYS A 55 -22.62 -2.07 8.72
CA LYS A 55 -22.23 -3.42 8.26
C LYS A 55 -20.74 -3.70 8.42
N VAL A 56 -19.94 -2.65 8.53
CA VAL A 56 -18.50 -2.73 8.80
C VAL A 56 -18.12 -1.75 9.89
N THR A 57 -17.05 -2.05 10.62
CA THR A 57 -16.55 -1.20 11.71
C THR A 57 -15.12 -0.75 11.42
N MET A 58 -14.77 0.43 11.90
CA MET A 58 -13.38 0.90 11.89
C MET A 58 -12.61 0.23 13.03
N SER A 59 -11.32 0.02 12.79
CA SER A 59 -10.38 -0.40 13.82
C SER A 59 -9.24 0.59 13.86
N ASP A 60 -8.80 0.92 15.07
CA ASP A 60 -7.49 1.52 15.25
C ASP A 60 -6.41 0.62 14.60
N TRP A 61 -5.43 1.26 13.98
CA TRP A 61 -4.42 0.58 13.17
C TRP A 61 -3.52 -0.33 14.01
N GLU A 62 -3.12 0.11 15.19
CA GLU A 62 -2.29 -0.68 16.09
C GLU A 62 -3.07 -1.87 16.66
N GLN A 63 -4.35 -1.69 16.95
CA GLN A 63 -5.24 -2.80 17.33
C GLN A 63 -5.40 -3.81 16.18
N ALA A 64 -5.58 -3.33 14.94
CA ALA A 64 -5.69 -4.19 13.77
C ALA A 64 -4.42 -5.03 13.57
N LYS A 65 -3.23 -4.41 13.63
CA LYS A 65 -1.94 -5.11 13.56
C LYS A 65 -1.81 -6.20 14.62
N LYS A 66 -2.15 -5.89 15.88
CA LYS A 66 -2.11 -6.87 16.98
C LYS A 66 -3.01 -8.08 16.71
N ARG A 67 -4.25 -7.86 16.24
CA ARG A 67 -5.16 -8.95 15.88
C ARG A 67 -4.63 -9.81 14.73
N ILE A 68 -4.08 -9.19 13.69
CA ILE A 68 -3.52 -9.91 12.54
C ILE A 68 -2.33 -10.75 12.98
N LYS A 69 -1.38 -10.17 13.72
CA LYS A 69 -0.21 -10.88 14.25
C LYS A 69 -0.61 -12.12 15.06
N LYS A 70 -1.62 -11.99 15.93
CA LYS A 70 -2.13 -13.12 16.73
C LYS A 70 -2.75 -14.26 15.88
N LYS A 71 -3.25 -13.96 14.69
CA LYS A 71 -3.86 -14.97 13.79
C LYS A 71 -2.86 -15.65 12.85
N VAL A 72 -1.71 -15.04 12.62
CA VAL A 72 -0.71 -15.49 11.64
C VAL A 72 0.52 -16.12 12.30
N SER A 73 0.76 -15.83 13.59
CA SER A 73 1.71 -16.56 14.45
C SER A 73 1.07 -17.81 15.05
#